data_AF-A0A2P4S550-F1
#
_entry.id   AF-A0A2P4S550-F1
#
_cell.length_a   1.000
_cell.length_b   1.000
_cell.length_c   1.000
_cell.angle_alpha   90.00
_cell.angle_beta   90.00
_cell.angle_gamma   90.00
#
_symmetry.space_group_name_H-M   'P 1'
#
loop_
_entity.id
_entity.type
_entity.pdbx_description
1 polymer ?
#
loop_
_entity_poly.entity_id
_entity_poly.type
_entity_poly.pdbx_seq_one_letter_code
_entity_poly.pdbx_strand_id
1 'polypeptide(L)'
;MVTEEEVAAIGRTLLDAAQPLPARFRALFTLRNLGGPAAIDCIVRGFADSSALLKHELAFCLGQMRDRTAIPALLGVLQDSQQEPMVRHEA
;
A
#
# COMPACT_ATOMS: atom_id res chain seq x y z
N MET A 1 16.24 8.93 13.14
CA MET A 1 16.09 8.39 11.78
C MET A 1 15.39 7.06 11.93
N VAL A 2 14.31 6.83 11.18
CA VAL A 2 13.62 5.53 11.18
C VAL A 2 14.46 4.56 10.38
N THR A 3 14.68 3.35 10.89
CA THR A 3 15.47 2.31 10.22
C THR A 3 14.63 1.54 9.22
N GLU A 4 15.26 0.90 8.23
CA GLU A 4 14.55 0.01 7.30
C GLU A 4 13.87 -1.16 8.04
N GLU A 5 14.43 -1.59 9.17
CA GLU A 5 13.84 -2.65 10.01
C GLU A 5 12.54 -2.19 10.68
N GLU A 6 12.46 -0.93 11.12
CA GLU A 6 11.23 -0.32 11.65
C GLU A 6 10.17 -0.20 10.55
N VAL A 7 10.55 0.21 9.34
CA VAL A 7 9.65 0.23 8.17
C VAL A 7 9.13 -1.17 7.87
N ALA A 8 10.01 -2.18 7.86
CA ALA A 8 9.63 -3.57 7.63
C ALA A 8 8.69 -4.10 8.73
N ALA A 9 8.87 -3.69 9.99
CA ALA A 9 7.98 -4.05 11.09
C ALA A 9 6.56 -3.51 10.88
N ILE A 10 6.44 -2.25 10.43
CA ILE A 10 5.15 -1.64 10.10
C ILE A 10 4.53 -2.33 8.87
N GLY A 11 5.35 -2.65 7.87
CA GLY A 11 4.95 -3.42 6.69
C GLY A 11 4.37 -4.79 7.03
N ARG A 12 4.96 -5.50 8.00
CA ARG A 12 4.39 -6.77 8.49
C ARG A 12 2.97 -6.60 9.03
N THR A 13 2.71 -5.53 9.79
CA THR A 13 1.36 -5.22 10.28
C THR A 13 0.39 -4.91 9.13
N LEU A 14 0.84 -4.19 8.09
CA LEU A 14 0.00 -3.91 6.91
C LEU A 14 -0.37 -5.19 6.16
N LEU A 15 0.58 -6.11 5.99
CA LEU A 15 0.45 -7.32 5.17
C LEU A 15 -0.18 -8.51 5.91
N ASP A 16 -0.31 -8.44 7.25
CA ASP A 16 -0.89 -9.51 8.05
C ASP A 16 -2.44 -9.44 8.01
N ALA A 17 -3.06 -10.37 7.29
CA ALA A 17 -4.51 -10.48 7.18
C ALA A 17 -5.20 -10.87 8.50
N ALA A 18 -4.46 -11.38 9.50
CA ALA A 18 -5.00 -11.62 10.84
C ALA A 18 -5.11 -10.33 11.66
N GLN A 19 -4.46 -9.24 11.25
CA GLN A 19 -4.60 -7.95 11.94
C GLN A 19 -5.96 -7.32 11.65
N PRO A 20 -6.59 -6.69 12.66
CA PRO A 20 -7.79 -5.89 12.45
C PRO A 20 -7.55 -4.78 11.42
N LEU A 21 -8.53 -4.56 10.56
CA LEU A 21 -8.44 -3.56 9.50
C LEU A 21 -8.01 -2.15 10.00
N PRO A 22 -8.46 -1.65 11.17
CA PRO A 22 -7.96 -0.37 11.71
C PRO A 22 -6.46 -0.35 12.01
N ALA A 23 -5.86 -1.46 12.44
CA ALA A 23 -4.43 -1.56 12.68
C ALA A 23 -3.64 -1.53 11.36
N ARG A 24 -4.16 -2.22 10.34
CA ARG A 24 -3.59 -2.22 8.98
C ARG A 24 -3.66 -0.83 8.34
N PHE A 25 -4.76 -0.10 8.53
CA PHE A 25 -4.88 1.30 8.11
C PHE A 25 -3.88 2.22 8.79
N ARG A 26 -3.70 2.07 10.11
CA ARG A 26 -2.65 2.82 10.84
C ARG A 26 -1.27 2.54 10.24
N ALA A 27 -0.94 1.27 10.01
CA ALA A 27 0.32 0.88 9.39
C ALA A 27 0.50 1.50 7.98
N LEU A 28 -0.53 1.44 7.13
CA LEU A 28 -0.53 2.07 5.80
C LEU A 28 -0.23 3.57 5.87
N PHE A 29 -0.95 4.32 6.68
CA PHE A 29 -0.76 5.77 6.79
C PHE A 29 0.58 6.14 7.43
N THR A 30 1.10 5.31 8.34
CA THR A 30 2.46 5.47 8.85
C THR A 30 3.49 5.26 7.74
N LEU A 31 3.38 4.19 6.94
CA LEU A 31 4.29 3.94 5.80
C LEU A 31 4.25 5.08 4.77
N ARG A 32 3.05 5.56 4.42
CA ARG A 32 2.89 6.73 3.55
C ARG A 32 3.64 7.95 4.07
N ASN A 33 3.54 8.22 5.37
CA ASN A 33 4.21 9.37 5.99
C ASN A 33 5.74 9.22 6.07
N LEU A 34 6.22 7.99 6.27
CA LEU A 34 7.66 7.71 6.30
C LEU A 34 8.28 7.83 4.90
N GLY A 35 7.56 7.36 3.88
CA GLY A 35 8.03 7.40 2.50
C GLY A 35 9.25 6.51 2.24
N GLY A 36 9.81 6.68 1.05
CA GLY A 36 11.00 5.96 0.60
C GLY A 36 10.74 4.56 0.05
N PRO A 37 11.77 3.93 -0.57
CA PRO A 37 11.60 2.70 -1.34
C PRO A 37 11.05 1.53 -0.53
N ALA A 38 11.50 1.36 0.72
CA ALA A 38 11.04 0.27 1.59
C ALA A 38 9.55 0.40 1.95
N ALA A 39 9.06 1.63 2.16
CA ALA A 39 7.64 1.86 2.45
C ALA A 39 6.78 1.60 1.21
N ILE A 40 7.24 2.03 0.03
CA ILE A 40 6.57 1.78 -1.24
C ILE A 40 6.49 0.28 -1.52
N ASP A 41 7.56 -0.48 -1.32
CA ASP A 41 7.55 -1.94 -1.48
C ASP A 41 6.50 -2.60 -0.57
N CYS A 42 6.44 -2.21 0.70
CA CYS A 42 5.45 -2.73 1.65
C CYS A 42 4.01 -2.44 1.19
N ILE A 43 3.74 -1.22 0.71
CA ILE A 43 2.41 -0.81 0.24
C ILE A 43 2.04 -1.57 -1.04
N VAL A 44 2.95 -1.68 -2.01
CA VAL A 44 2.73 -2.39 -3.28
C VAL A 44 2.41 -3.86 -3.04
N ARG A 45 3.13 -4.53 -2.12
CA ARG A 45 2.84 -5.93 -1.75
C ARG A 45 1.43 -6.11 -1.17
N GLY A 46 0.83 -5.06 -0.63
CA GLY A 46 -0.53 -5.09 -0.08
C GLY A 46 -1.63 -5.30 -1.13
N PHE A 47 -1.36 -5.09 -2.43
CA PHE A 47 -2.37 -5.29 -3.48
C PHE A 47 -2.81 -6.75 -3.67
N ALA A 48 -2.11 -7.70 -3.02
CA ALA A 48 -2.53 -9.10 -2.95
C ALA A 48 -3.65 -9.36 -1.92
N ASP A 49 -4.09 -8.35 -1.17
CA ASP A 49 -5.12 -8.51 -0.15
C ASP A 49 -6.53 -8.68 -0.76
N SER A 50 -7.39 -9.44 -0.07
CA SER A 50 -8.78 -9.66 -0.49
C SER A 50 -9.69 -8.45 -0.26
N SER A 51 -9.30 -7.48 0.56
CA SER A 51 -10.11 -6.30 0.88
C SER A 51 -9.97 -5.24 -0.21
N ALA A 52 -11.00 -5.08 -1.04
CA ALA A 52 -11.09 -4.01 -2.03
C ALA A 52 -10.91 -2.61 -1.41
N LEU A 53 -11.46 -2.41 -0.20
CA LEU A 53 -11.31 -1.15 0.54
C LEU A 53 -9.86 -0.87 0.90
N LEU A 54 -9.12 -1.89 1.37
CA LEU A 54 -7.70 -1.70 1.69
C LEU A 54 -6.92 -1.43 0.41
N LYS A 55 -7.12 -2.23 -0.65
CA LYS A 55 -6.42 -2.06 -1.93
C LYS A 55 -6.60 -0.67 -2.54
N HIS A 56 -7.82 -0.13 -2.51
CA HIS A 56 -8.11 1.25 -2.92
C HIS A 56 -7.25 2.25 -2.14
N GLU A 57 -7.17 2.11 -0.83
CA GLU A 57 -6.41 3.02 0.02
C GLU A 57 -4.88 2.88 -0.15
N LEU A 58 -4.39 1.70 -0.56
CA LEU A 58 -3.00 1.51 -0.98
C LEU A 58 -2.70 2.39 -2.20
N ALA A 59 -3.53 2.32 -3.24
CA ALA A 59 -3.39 3.12 -4.45
C ALA A 59 -3.42 4.63 -4.13
N PHE A 60 -4.41 5.05 -3.33
CA PHE A 60 -4.51 6.43 -2.85
C PHE A 60 -3.23 6.89 -2.15
N CYS A 61 -2.71 6.09 -1.22
CA CYS A 61 -1.48 6.43 -0.49
C CYS A 61 -0.26 6.55 -1.42
N LEU A 62 -0.10 5.63 -2.38
CA LEU A 62 0.98 5.70 -3.37
C LEU A 62 0.88 6.97 -4.22
N GLY A 63 -0.32 7.36 -4.64
CA GLY A 63 -0.57 8.63 -5.33
C GLY A 63 -0.19 9.85 -4.49
N GLN A 64 -0.56 9.86 -3.20
CA GLN A 64 -0.22 10.94 -2.27
C GLN A 64 1.29 11.06 -2.00
N MET A 65 2.02 9.94 -2.03
CA MET A 65 3.48 9.93 -1.82
C MET A 65 4.22 10.66 -2.94
N ARG A 66 3.63 10.79 -4.14
CA ARG A 66 4.22 11.47 -5.31
C ARG A 66 5.61 10.97 -5.71
N ASP A 67 5.91 9.72 -5.37
CA ASP A 67 7.15 9.04 -5.75
C ASP A 67 6.94 8.26 -7.05
N ARG A 68 7.77 8.54 -8.05
CA ARG A 68 7.66 7.93 -9.39
C ARG A 68 7.97 6.44 -9.38
N THR A 69 8.65 5.92 -8.36
CA THR A 69 8.91 4.49 -8.22
C THR A 69 7.64 3.66 -8.04
N ALA A 70 6.52 4.27 -7.62
CA ALA A 70 5.23 3.59 -7.51
C ALA A 70 4.47 3.48 -8.84
N ILE A 71 4.86 4.23 -9.88
CA ILE A 71 4.13 4.27 -11.18
C ILE A 71 3.96 2.88 -11.81
N PRO A 72 4.99 2.01 -11.88
CA PRO A 72 4.81 0.69 -12.47
C PRO A 72 3.76 -0.17 -11.74
N ALA A 73 3.69 -0.06 -10.41
CA ALA A 73 2.72 -0.79 -9.61
C ALA A 73 1.29 -0.28 -9.85
N LEU A 74 1.09 1.05 -9.83
CA LEU A 74 -0.20 1.68 -10.10
C LEU A 74 -0.70 1.36 -11.52
N LEU A 75 0.17 1.43 -12.53
CA LEU A 75 -0.17 1.02 -13.90
C LEU A 75 -0.61 -0.44 -13.97
N GLY A 76 0.08 -1.33 -13.25
CA GLY A 76 -0.31 -2.74 -13.15
C GLY A 76 -1.72 -2.92 -12.58
N VAL A 77 -2.05 -2.20 -11.51
CA VAL A 77 -3.38 -2.23 -10.88
C VAL A 77 -4.46 -1.68 -11.82
N LEU A 78 -4.20 -0.55 -12.49
CA LEU A 78 -5.12 0.07 -13.45
C LEU A 78 -5.48 -0.87 -14.61
N GLN A 79 -4.48 -1.61 -15.12
CA GLN A 79 -4.59 -2.54 -16.24
C GLN A 79 -5.20 -3.90 -15.87
N ASP A 80 -5.14 -4.28 -14.59
CA ASP A 80 -5.65 -5.58 -14.13
C ASP A 80 -7.19 -5.59 -14.07
N SER A 81 -7.81 -6.21 -15.08
CA SER A 81 -9.27 -6.39 -15.14
C SER A 81 -9.87 -7.25 -14.03
N GLN A 82 -9.04 -7.96 -13.25
CA GLN A 82 -9.49 -8.74 -12.09
C GLN A 82 -9.61 -7.88 -10.82
N GLN A 83 -9.03 -6.68 -10.79
CA GLN A 83 -9.21 -5.72 -9.69
C GLN A 83 -10.60 -5.09 -9.75
N GLU A 84 -11.14 -4.77 -8.58
CA GLU A 84 -12.44 -4.12 -8.47
C GLU A 84 -12.39 -2.71 -9.09
N PRO A 85 -13.49 -2.22 -9.72
CA PRO A 85 -13.50 -0.91 -10.37
C PRO A 85 -13.03 0.24 -9.47
N MET A 86 -13.35 0.21 -8.17
CA MET A 86 -12.90 1.23 -7.21
C MET A 86 -11.37 1.24 -7.05
N VAL A 87 -10.72 0.07 -7.02
CA VAL A 87 -9.27 -0.04 -6.87
C VAL A 87 -8.58 0.48 -8.13
N ARG A 88 -9.11 0.13 -9.30
CA ARG A 88 -8.60 0.60 -10.60
C ARG A 88 -8.81 2.10 -10.82
N HIS A 89 -9.88 2.68 -10.27
CA HIS A 89 -10.16 4.11 -10.33
C HIS A 89 -9.11 4.93 -9.58
N GLU A 90 -8.66 4.42 -8.44
CA GLU A 90 -7.76 5.13 -7.53
C GLU A 90 -6.28 4.96 -7.91
N ALA A 91 -5.96 3.99 -8.78
CA ALA A 91 -4.61 3.71 -9.28
C ALA A 91 -4.23 4.55 -10.50
#